data_AF-A0AAU1V0R7-F1
#
_entry.id   AF-A0AAU1V0R7-F1
#
_cell.length_a   1.000
_cell.length_b   1.000
_cell.length_c   1.000
_cell.angle_alpha   90.00
_cell.angle_beta   90.00
_cell.angle_gamma   90.00
#
_symmetry.space_group_name_H-M   'P 1'
#
loop_
_entity.id
_entity.type
_entity.pdbx_description
1 polymer ?
#
loop_
_entity_poly.entity_id
_entity_poly.type
_entity_poly.pdbx_seq_one_letter_code
_entity_poly.pdbx_strand_id
1 'polypeptide(L)'
;MAYTRRTTGSRKRMFRTAGVIGALALGASLMAAPQASADDSPTTQQLLDACSWADSCTFHPTSYWTYTGPTHQVGSTAFNCASQTNQHRIDWSDTTASTNSVGVSISVGVKFWAVYEAEVEASYGHTWTTSHTDTESDTVNIPAGRKGWIERGTAKQQATGWYELHFGSRYYGHYIWYINNYQSSGFNNDQPATGFINFKDAEMTSGERSAHCG
;
A
#
# COMPACT_ATOMS: atom_id res chain seq x y z
N MET A 1 -2.16 72.26 14.80
CA MET A 1 -1.05 73.22 14.89
C MET A 1 0.01 72.85 13.85
N ALA A 2 0.52 73.88 13.15
CA ALA A 2 1.71 73.97 12.28
C ALA A 2 1.95 72.87 11.22
N TYR A 3 1.51 73.03 9.97
CA TYR A 3 2.12 73.80 8.84
C TYR A 3 3.41 73.21 8.23
N THR A 4 3.25 72.62 7.01
CA THR A 4 3.98 72.85 5.73
C THR A 4 5.51 72.63 5.67
N ARG A 5 6.17 72.36 4.53
CA ARG A 5 5.94 72.50 3.07
C ARG A 5 7.02 71.60 2.41
N ARG A 6 6.76 70.79 1.38
CA ARG A 6 6.76 71.13 -0.06
C ARG A 6 8.09 71.77 -0.51
N THR A 7 8.89 71.15 -1.39
CA THR A 7 8.94 71.31 -2.87
C THR A 7 10.39 70.95 -3.29
N THR A 8 10.81 70.60 -4.51
CA THR A 8 10.31 70.81 -5.88
C THR A 8 11.12 69.91 -6.82
N GLY A 9 10.52 69.41 -7.89
CA GLY A 9 11.24 68.84 -9.04
C GLY A 9 11.61 69.90 -10.09
N SER A 10 12.47 69.52 -11.04
CA SER A 10 12.64 70.17 -12.35
C SER A 10 13.37 69.22 -13.30
N ARG A 11 12.66 68.58 -14.25
CA ARG A 11 12.55 68.87 -15.70
C ARG A 11 13.81 68.62 -16.56
N LYS A 12 13.64 67.60 -17.43
CA LYS A 12 13.93 67.52 -18.88
C LYS A 12 15.32 67.92 -19.40
N ARG A 13 15.96 67.00 -20.15
CA ARG A 13 16.15 67.11 -21.62
C ARG A 13 16.83 65.86 -22.21
N MET A 14 16.27 65.37 -23.31
CA MET A 14 16.92 64.48 -24.28
C MET A 14 18.09 65.21 -24.96
N PHE A 15 19.20 64.52 -25.20
CA PHE A 15 19.99 64.63 -26.43
C PHE A 15 20.68 63.29 -26.72
N ARG A 16 20.55 62.84 -27.97
CA ARG A 16 21.26 61.71 -28.58
C ARG A 16 22.68 62.15 -28.94
N THR A 17 23.67 61.30 -28.69
CA THR A 17 24.89 61.22 -29.51
C THR A 17 25.56 59.86 -29.32
N ALA A 18 25.90 59.24 -30.45
CA ALA A 18 26.60 57.97 -30.55
C ALA A 18 28.11 58.14 -30.26
N GLY A 19 28.74 57.08 -29.74
CA GLY A 19 30.18 56.93 -29.64
C GLY A 19 30.51 55.43 -29.50
N VAL A 20 31.32 54.91 -30.41
CA VAL A 20 31.63 53.48 -30.57
C VAL A 20 33.02 53.17 -29.98
N ILE A 21 33.18 51.92 -29.52
CA ILE A 21 34.40 51.11 -29.33
C ILE A 21 35.14 51.21 -27.99
N GLY A 22 35.24 50.05 -27.31
CA GLY A 22 36.23 49.76 -26.27
C GLY A 22 35.92 48.46 -25.53
N ALA A 23 36.42 47.32 -26.03
CA ALA A 23 36.28 46.01 -25.41
C ALA A 23 37.03 45.91 -24.07
N LEU A 24 36.51 45.13 -23.10
CA LEU A 24 37.25 44.30 -22.14
C LEU A 24 36.25 43.43 -21.35
N ALA A 25 36.38 42.11 -21.51
CA ALA A 25 35.59 41.09 -20.82
C ALA A 25 35.85 41.08 -19.31
N LEU A 26 34.87 40.69 -18.49
CA LEU A 26 35.02 39.81 -17.33
C LEU A 26 33.64 39.25 -16.92
N GLY A 27 33.60 37.95 -16.66
CA GLY A 27 32.43 37.09 -16.71
C GLY A 27 31.28 37.43 -15.76
N ALA A 28 30.08 37.35 -16.31
CA ALA A 28 28.87 37.00 -15.57
C ALA A 28 28.21 35.83 -16.30
N SER A 29 28.88 34.68 -16.31
CA SER A 29 28.22 33.41 -16.59
C SER A 29 27.25 33.15 -15.44
N LEU A 30 25.99 33.55 -15.62
CA LEU A 30 24.88 32.92 -14.92
C LEU A 30 24.91 31.44 -15.33
N MET A 31 25.62 30.64 -14.54
CA MET A 31 25.36 29.20 -14.48
C MET A 31 23.96 29.06 -13.90
N ALA A 32 22.93 29.14 -14.74
CA ALA A 32 21.71 28.41 -14.48
C ALA A 32 22.12 26.94 -14.56
N ALA A 33 22.59 26.39 -13.44
CA ALA A 33 22.75 24.96 -13.32
C ALA A 33 21.38 24.35 -13.66
N PRO A 34 21.28 23.44 -14.64
CA PRO A 34 20.04 22.70 -14.78
C PRO A 34 19.82 22.03 -13.42
N GLN A 35 18.69 22.32 -12.77
CA GLN A 35 18.23 21.48 -11.69
C GLN A 35 17.89 20.14 -12.34
N ALA A 36 18.87 19.25 -12.39
CA ALA A 36 18.65 17.85 -12.67
C ALA A 36 17.88 17.30 -11.46
N SER A 37 16.56 17.39 -11.53
CA SER A 37 15.67 16.57 -10.73
C SER A 37 15.25 15.40 -11.61
N ALA A 38 16.03 14.34 -11.55
CA ALA A 38 15.68 13.01 -12.06
C ALA A 38 16.35 12.00 -11.12
N ASP A 39 15.57 11.09 -10.56
CA ASP A 39 16.04 10.02 -9.67
C ASP A 39 17.19 9.24 -10.33
N ASP A 40 18.42 9.38 -9.82
CA ASP A 40 19.60 8.62 -10.27
C ASP A 40 19.57 7.15 -9.79
N SER A 41 18.46 6.67 -9.23
CA SER A 41 18.31 5.32 -8.68
C SER A 41 16.95 4.73 -9.04
N PRO A 42 16.88 3.41 -9.28
CA PRO A 42 15.62 2.74 -9.56
C PRO A 42 14.73 2.75 -8.31
N THR A 43 13.42 2.81 -8.52
CA THR A 43 12.45 2.63 -7.43
C THR A 43 12.49 1.19 -6.92
N THR A 44 12.00 0.95 -5.70
CA THR A 44 11.88 -0.40 -5.17
C THR A 44 11.03 -1.31 -6.05
N GLN A 45 9.97 -0.77 -6.64
CA GLN A 45 9.15 -1.52 -7.60
C GLN A 45 9.96 -1.91 -8.84
N GLN A 46 10.72 -0.98 -9.43
CA GLN A 46 11.58 -1.28 -10.57
C GLN A 46 12.62 -2.36 -10.26
N LEU A 47 13.18 -2.35 -9.05
CA LEU A 47 14.10 -3.40 -8.60
C LEU A 47 13.39 -4.76 -8.44
N LEU A 48 12.20 -4.82 -7.84
CA LEU A 48 11.46 -6.08 -7.71
C LEU A 48 11.03 -6.63 -9.07
N ASP A 49 10.60 -5.77 -9.98
CA ASP A 49 10.28 -6.15 -11.36
C ASP A 49 11.53 -6.67 -12.07
N ALA A 50 12.70 -6.12 -11.75
CA ALA A 50 13.98 -6.57 -12.28
C ALA A 50 14.36 -7.99 -11.87
N CYS A 51 13.79 -8.57 -10.80
CA CYS A 51 13.99 -10.00 -10.48
C CYS A 51 13.63 -10.93 -11.64
N SER A 52 12.74 -10.50 -12.55
CA SER A 52 12.40 -11.24 -13.77
C SER A 52 13.59 -11.50 -14.69
N TRP A 53 14.53 -10.55 -14.78
CA TRP A 53 15.64 -10.58 -15.74
C TRP A 53 17.04 -10.36 -15.12
N ALA A 54 17.13 -10.08 -13.82
CA ALA A 54 18.38 -10.09 -13.06
C ALA A 54 19.03 -11.49 -13.11
N ASP A 55 20.36 -11.53 -13.05
CA ASP A 55 21.12 -12.78 -13.03
C ASP A 55 20.86 -13.56 -11.74
N SER A 56 20.71 -12.84 -10.63
CA SER A 56 20.18 -13.38 -9.38
C SER A 56 19.22 -12.40 -8.72
N CYS A 57 18.24 -12.96 -8.01
CA CYS A 57 17.36 -12.24 -7.11
C CYS A 57 17.09 -13.19 -5.94
N THR A 58 17.55 -12.80 -4.75
CA THR A 58 17.47 -13.62 -3.54
C THR A 58 16.77 -12.81 -2.47
N PHE A 59 15.81 -13.44 -1.78
CA PHE A 59 15.24 -12.87 -0.57
C PHE A 59 15.97 -13.45 0.64
N HIS A 60 16.34 -12.57 1.57
CA HIS A 60 16.99 -12.95 2.82
C HIS A 60 16.02 -12.66 3.97
N PRO A 61 15.28 -13.68 4.45
CA PRO A 61 14.38 -13.52 5.57
C PRO A 61 15.14 -13.20 6.86
N THR A 62 14.54 -12.36 7.70
CA THR A 62 15.15 -11.87 8.95
C THR A 62 14.27 -12.14 10.16
N SER A 63 12.95 -12.08 10.01
CA SER A 63 12.03 -12.48 11.07
C SER A 63 10.71 -12.98 10.50
N TYR A 64 9.99 -13.74 11.32
CA TYR A 64 8.69 -14.33 11.00
C TYR A 64 7.82 -14.38 12.24
N TRP A 65 6.52 -14.11 12.09
CA TRP A 65 5.52 -14.29 13.15
C TRP A 65 4.12 -14.48 12.58
N THR A 66 3.23 -15.01 13.42
CA THR A 66 1.82 -15.21 13.10
C THR A 66 0.94 -14.32 13.99
N TYR A 67 -0.25 -13.99 13.51
CA TYR A 67 -1.21 -13.15 14.23
C TYR A 67 -2.61 -13.31 13.65
N THR A 68 -3.63 -12.90 14.40
CA THR A 68 -5.01 -12.80 13.89
C THR A 68 -5.23 -11.40 13.32
N GLY A 69 -5.71 -11.34 12.08
CA GLY A 69 -6.07 -10.09 11.41
C GLY A 69 -7.23 -9.36 12.07
N PRO A 70 -7.49 -8.10 11.67
CA PRO A 70 -8.59 -7.32 12.21
C PRO A 70 -9.94 -7.99 11.93
N THR A 71 -10.84 -7.89 12.90
CA THR A 71 -12.22 -8.35 12.77
C THR A 71 -12.95 -7.53 11.71
N HIS A 72 -13.65 -8.19 10.79
CA HIS A 72 -14.51 -7.54 9.80
C HIS A 72 -15.74 -8.39 9.52
N GLN A 73 -16.81 -7.77 9.03
CA GLN A 73 -18.02 -8.50 8.64
C GLN A 73 -17.76 -9.27 7.34
N VAL A 74 -18.20 -10.54 7.32
CA VAL A 74 -18.25 -11.37 6.12
C VAL A 74 -19.69 -11.71 5.79
N GLY A 75 -20.00 -11.78 4.49
CA GLY A 75 -21.36 -12.02 4.01
C GLY A 75 -22.35 -10.88 4.32
N SER A 76 -23.62 -11.14 4.00
CA SER A 76 -24.71 -10.17 4.21
C SER A 76 -25.21 -10.16 5.66
N THR A 77 -25.72 -9.01 6.10
CA THR A 77 -26.55 -8.94 7.30
C THR A 77 -27.92 -9.55 7.04
N ALA A 78 -28.36 -10.47 7.89
CA ALA A 78 -29.69 -11.05 7.88
C ALA A 78 -30.61 -10.30 8.85
N PHE A 79 -31.87 -10.09 8.45
CA PHE A 79 -32.86 -9.34 9.23
C PHE A 79 -34.02 -10.27 9.61
N ASN A 80 -34.31 -10.38 10.92
CA ASN A 80 -35.45 -11.15 11.38
C ASN A 80 -36.66 -10.25 11.63
N CYS A 81 -37.50 -10.15 10.59
CA CYS A 81 -38.74 -9.38 10.61
C CYS A 81 -39.91 -10.11 11.30
N ALA A 82 -39.73 -11.35 11.73
CA ALA A 82 -40.77 -12.10 12.41
C ALA A 82 -40.89 -11.73 13.90
N SER A 83 -41.95 -12.23 14.53
CA SER A 83 -42.22 -12.08 15.96
C SER A 83 -41.53 -13.13 16.84
N GLN A 84 -40.79 -14.07 16.25
CA GLN A 84 -40.08 -15.14 16.95
C GLN A 84 -38.63 -15.21 16.50
N THR A 85 -37.76 -15.84 17.29
CA THR A 85 -36.40 -16.17 16.87
C THR A 85 -36.46 -17.12 15.67
N ASN A 86 -35.79 -16.74 14.58
CA ASN A 86 -35.71 -17.54 13.37
C ASN A 86 -34.28 -17.89 13.02
N GLN A 87 -34.15 -19.00 12.32
CA GLN A 87 -32.89 -19.45 11.77
C GLN A 87 -32.65 -18.80 10.40
N HIS A 88 -31.48 -18.21 10.22
CA HIS A 88 -31.04 -17.59 8.98
C HIS A 88 -29.74 -18.23 8.52
N ARG A 89 -29.66 -18.57 7.23
CA ARG A 89 -28.41 -18.95 6.58
C ARG A 89 -27.71 -17.71 6.06
N ILE A 90 -26.42 -17.57 6.33
CA ILE A 90 -25.57 -16.52 5.79
C ILE A 90 -24.43 -17.21 5.05
N ASP A 91 -24.47 -17.14 3.72
CA ASP A 91 -23.38 -17.55 2.85
C ASP A 91 -22.35 -16.40 2.76
N TRP A 92 -21.06 -16.73 2.85
CA TRP A 92 -20.00 -15.73 2.76
C TRP A 92 -18.75 -16.28 2.05
N SER A 93 -17.99 -15.35 1.49
CA SER A 93 -16.69 -15.58 0.89
C SER A 93 -15.77 -14.46 1.32
N ASP A 94 -14.55 -14.80 1.75
CA ASP A 94 -13.55 -13.84 2.18
C ASP A 94 -12.18 -14.19 1.58
N THR A 95 -11.56 -13.21 0.92
CA THR A 95 -10.27 -13.37 0.25
C THR A 95 -9.20 -12.58 1.00
N THR A 96 -8.22 -13.27 1.56
CA THR A 96 -7.02 -12.67 2.14
C THR A 96 -5.88 -12.73 1.13
N ALA A 97 -5.55 -11.57 0.56
CA ALA A 97 -4.38 -11.40 -0.30
C ALA A 97 -3.12 -11.06 0.53
N SER A 98 -1.97 -11.47 0.00
CA SER A 98 -0.68 -11.00 0.49
C SER A 98 -0.53 -9.50 0.22
N THR A 99 0.08 -8.81 1.18
CA THR A 99 0.39 -7.38 1.13
C THR A 99 1.88 -7.21 1.35
N ASN A 100 2.47 -6.11 0.86
CA ASN A 100 3.89 -5.82 1.05
C ASN A 100 4.15 -4.33 1.32
N SER A 101 5.33 -4.01 1.86
CA SER A 101 5.72 -2.63 2.20
C SER A 101 5.93 -1.70 1.00
N VAL A 102 5.90 -2.24 -0.21
CA VAL A 102 6.32 -1.54 -1.44
C VAL A 102 5.14 -1.24 -2.36
N GLY A 103 3.92 -1.65 -2.00
CA GLY A 103 2.70 -1.41 -2.77
C GLY A 103 2.67 -2.12 -4.13
N VAL A 104 3.57 -3.08 -4.36
CA VAL A 104 3.64 -3.82 -5.63
C VAL A 104 2.52 -4.85 -5.66
N SER A 105 1.66 -4.75 -6.66
CA SER A 105 0.60 -5.73 -6.88
C SER A 105 1.19 -7.11 -7.15
N ILE A 106 0.57 -8.13 -6.55
CA ILE A 106 0.99 -9.53 -6.70
C ILE A 106 1.14 -9.96 -8.17
N SER A 107 0.27 -9.44 -9.04
CA SER A 107 0.25 -9.77 -10.47
C SER A 107 1.45 -9.27 -11.28
N VAL A 108 2.22 -8.30 -10.80
CA VAL A 108 3.27 -7.62 -11.58
C VAL A 108 4.66 -8.28 -11.38
N GLY A 109 4.83 -9.13 -10.37
CA GLY A 109 6.15 -9.66 -10.02
C GLY A 109 6.18 -11.13 -9.61
N VAL A 110 5.69 -11.99 -10.49
CA VAL A 110 5.63 -13.45 -10.27
C VAL A 110 6.96 -14.05 -9.81
N LYS A 111 8.10 -13.63 -10.40
CA LYS A 111 9.41 -14.20 -10.04
C LYS A 111 9.91 -13.75 -8.67
N PHE A 112 9.70 -12.48 -8.27
CA PHE A 112 10.10 -12.06 -6.93
C PHE A 112 9.24 -12.75 -5.87
N TRP A 113 7.93 -12.94 -6.11
CA TRP A 113 7.06 -13.68 -5.19
C TRP A 113 7.47 -15.15 -5.09
N ALA A 114 7.80 -15.81 -6.19
CA ALA A 114 8.28 -17.19 -6.16
C ALA A 114 9.57 -17.33 -5.32
N VAL A 115 10.50 -16.38 -5.45
CA VAL A 115 11.71 -16.32 -4.60
C VAL A 115 11.34 -16.09 -3.14
N TYR A 116 10.45 -15.15 -2.86
CA TYR A 116 9.98 -14.87 -1.50
C TYR A 116 9.37 -16.10 -0.83
N GLU A 117 8.42 -16.76 -1.50
CA GLU A 117 7.73 -17.94 -1.00
C GLU A 117 8.72 -19.06 -0.69
N ALA A 118 9.63 -19.35 -1.64
CA ALA A 118 10.65 -20.37 -1.49
C ALA A 118 11.61 -20.08 -0.33
N GLU A 119 12.08 -18.83 -0.18
CA GLU A 119 13.04 -18.47 0.86
C GLU A 119 12.39 -18.42 2.26
N VAL A 120 11.13 -18.00 2.37
CA VAL A 120 10.36 -18.09 3.62
C VAL A 120 10.14 -19.55 4.03
N GLU A 121 9.74 -20.40 3.08
CA GLU A 121 9.57 -21.84 3.32
C GLU A 121 10.90 -22.49 3.72
N ALA A 122 11.99 -22.21 3.00
CA ALA A 122 13.30 -22.75 3.30
C ALA A 122 13.83 -22.30 4.67
N SER A 123 13.58 -21.05 5.05
CA SER A 123 14.12 -20.47 6.29
C SER A 123 13.32 -20.85 7.54
N TYR A 124 12.00 -20.97 7.42
CA TYR A 124 11.12 -21.15 8.59
C TYR A 124 10.24 -22.41 8.53
N GLY A 125 10.24 -23.15 7.42
CA GLY A 125 9.38 -24.31 7.23
C GLY A 125 7.90 -23.96 7.09
N HIS A 126 7.60 -22.70 6.73
CA HIS A 126 6.24 -22.19 6.65
C HIS A 126 5.81 -21.91 5.21
N THR A 127 4.63 -22.41 4.85
CA THR A 127 4.12 -22.24 3.49
C THR A 127 3.56 -20.84 3.29
N TRP A 128 3.85 -20.22 2.15
CA TRP A 128 3.33 -18.90 1.83
C TRP A 128 2.48 -18.94 0.56
N THR A 129 1.33 -18.27 0.60
CA THR A 129 0.45 -18.12 -0.55
C THR A 129 0.14 -16.65 -0.78
N THR A 130 0.23 -16.20 -2.03
CA THR A 130 -0.12 -14.83 -2.38
C THR A 130 -1.60 -14.49 -2.21
N SER A 131 -2.51 -15.46 -2.23
CA SER A 131 -3.93 -15.25 -1.95
C SER A 131 -4.58 -16.53 -1.44
N HIS A 132 -5.52 -16.38 -0.51
CA HIS A 132 -6.37 -17.46 0.01
C HIS A 132 -7.82 -16.98 0.06
N THR A 133 -8.77 -17.85 -0.30
CA THR A 133 -10.20 -17.54 -0.22
C THR A 133 -10.91 -18.62 0.56
N ASP A 134 -11.59 -18.22 1.62
CA ASP A 134 -12.52 -19.06 2.35
C ASP A 134 -13.93 -18.84 1.81
N THR A 135 -14.71 -19.91 1.72
CA THR A 135 -16.12 -19.85 1.32
C THR A 135 -16.89 -20.80 2.21
N GLU A 136 -17.78 -20.26 3.02
CA GLU A 136 -18.55 -21.02 4.00
C GLU A 136 -19.99 -20.56 4.07
N SER A 137 -20.77 -21.25 4.89
CA SER A 137 -22.17 -20.91 5.11
C SER A 137 -22.56 -21.27 6.52
N ASP A 138 -22.88 -20.26 7.30
CA ASP A 138 -23.26 -20.43 8.69
C ASP A 138 -24.75 -20.25 8.87
N THR A 139 -25.28 -20.98 9.83
CA THR A 139 -26.68 -20.92 10.18
C THR A 139 -26.82 -20.33 11.57
N VAL A 140 -27.46 -19.17 11.65
CA VAL A 140 -27.52 -18.34 12.86
C VAL A 140 -28.96 -18.16 13.33
N ASN A 141 -29.17 -18.17 14.64
CA ASN A 141 -30.48 -17.91 15.23
C ASN A 141 -30.58 -16.44 15.62
N ILE A 142 -31.43 -15.69 14.93
CA ILE A 142 -31.58 -14.24 15.13
C ILE A 142 -32.90 -14.01 15.87
N PRO A 143 -32.90 -13.35 17.05
CA PRO A 143 -34.14 -13.09 17.76
C PRO A 143 -35.06 -12.13 16.98
N ALA A 144 -36.34 -12.12 17.37
CA ALA A 144 -37.36 -11.27 16.77
C ALA A 144 -36.96 -9.79 16.77
N GLY A 145 -37.14 -9.09 15.64
CA GLY A 145 -36.88 -7.65 15.55
C GLY A 145 -35.39 -7.26 15.54
N ARG A 146 -34.48 -8.24 15.40
CA ARG A 146 -33.03 -8.04 15.35
C ARG A 146 -32.46 -8.33 13.97
N LYS A 147 -31.26 -7.81 13.74
CA LYS A 147 -30.39 -8.15 12.61
C LYS A 147 -29.19 -8.93 13.12
N GLY A 148 -28.66 -9.82 12.29
CA GLY A 148 -27.49 -10.65 12.59
C GLY A 148 -26.50 -10.67 11.44
N TRP A 149 -25.22 -10.78 11.77
CA TRP A 149 -24.13 -10.86 10.80
C TRP A 149 -23.00 -11.74 11.35
N ILE A 150 -22.04 -12.04 10.49
CA ILE A 150 -20.87 -12.82 10.82
C ILE A 150 -19.66 -11.91 10.81
N GLU A 151 -18.85 -11.99 11.85
CA GLU A 151 -17.56 -11.33 11.96
C GLU A 151 -16.44 -12.37 11.87
N ARG A 152 -15.40 -12.05 11.10
CA ARG A 152 -14.23 -12.90 10.92
C ARG A 152 -12.96 -12.16 11.32
N GLY A 153 -12.09 -12.84 12.06
CA GLY A 153 -10.68 -12.48 12.21
C GLY A 153 -9.82 -13.54 11.51
N THR A 154 -9.07 -13.14 10.49
CA THR A 154 -8.34 -14.10 9.64
C THR A 154 -7.02 -14.54 10.25
N ALA A 155 -6.66 -15.82 10.14
CA ALA A 155 -5.31 -16.30 10.47
C ALA A 155 -4.28 -15.68 9.51
N LYS A 156 -3.32 -14.92 10.03
CA LYS A 156 -2.29 -14.25 9.23
C LYS A 156 -0.88 -14.64 9.66
N GLN A 157 0.02 -14.53 8.69
CA GLN A 157 1.46 -14.65 8.87
C GLN A 157 2.17 -13.40 8.31
N GLN A 158 3.37 -13.13 8.81
CA GLN A 158 4.20 -12.03 8.37
C GLN A 158 5.67 -12.46 8.38
N ALA A 159 6.40 -12.10 7.32
CA ALA A 159 7.85 -12.19 7.29
C ALA A 159 8.47 -10.86 6.87
N THR A 160 9.67 -10.60 7.38
CA THR A 160 10.48 -9.42 7.05
C THR A 160 11.84 -9.86 6.54
N GLY A 161 12.48 -9.03 5.74
CA GLY A 161 13.80 -9.32 5.19
C GLY A 161 14.25 -8.25 4.22
N TRP A 162 15.11 -8.67 3.31
CA TRP A 162 15.65 -7.81 2.27
C TRP A 162 15.95 -8.62 1.02
N TYR A 163 15.98 -7.95 -0.14
CA TYR A 163 16.40 -8.58 -1.39
C TYR A 163 17.82 -8.19 -1.77
N GLU A 164 18.54 -9.15 -2.34
CA GLU A 164 19.79 -8.96 -3.06
C GLU A 164 19.55 -9.25 -4.55
N LEU A 165 19.97 -8.33 -5.43
CA LEU A 165 19.87 -8.51 -6.86
C LEU A 165 21.24 -8.34 -7.51
N HIS A 166 21.63 -9.29 -8.36
CA HIS A 166 22.85 -9.18 -9.17
C HIS A 166 22.51 -9.08 -10.65
N PHE A 167 23.26 -8.25 -11.36
CA PHE A 167 23.09 -8.01 -12.78
C PHE A 167 24.41 -8.26 -13.52
N GLY A 168 24.37 -8.88 -14.69
CA GLY A 168 25.56 -9.09 -15.51
C GLY A 168 26.06 -7.82 -16.20
N SER A 169 25.18 -6.83 -16.31
CA SER A 169 25.50 -5.47 -16.77
C SER A 169 25.00 -4.44 -15.77
N ARG A 170 25.58 -3.24 -15.76
CA ARG A 170 25.21 -2.20 -14.78
C ARG A 170 23.76 -1.76 -15.00
N TYR A 171 22.90 -1.99 -14.00
CA TYR A 171 21.57 -1.40 -13.91
C TYR A 171 21.66 -0.13 -13.07
N TYR A 172 21.30 1.02 -13.64
CA TYR A 172 21.47 2.33 -13.00
C TYR A 172 22.89 2.55 -12.44
N GLY A 173 23.92 2.07 -13.14
CA GLY A 173 25.33 2.24 -12.75
C GLY A 173 25.87 1.20 -11.75
N HIS A 174 25.04 0.31 -11.21
CA HIS A 174 25.43 -0.69 -10.23
C HIS A 174 25.22 -2.12 -10.73
N TYR A 175 26.08 -3.04 -10.30
CA TYR A 175 25.94 -4.48 -10.57
C TYR A 175 25.11 -5.19 -9.51
N ILE A 176 25.05 -4.64 -8.29
CA ILE A 176 24.37 -5.23 -7.14
C ILE A 176 23.44 -4.19 -6.54
N TRP A 177 22.20 -4.59 -6.26
CA TRP A 177 21.19 -3.76 -5.61
C TRP A 177 20.61 -4.46 -4.40
N TYR A 178 20.21 -3.66 -3.41
CA TYR A 178 19.61 -4.13 -2.17
C TYR A 178 18.25 -3.46 -1.94
N ILE A 179 17.23 -4.25 -1.59
CA ILE A 179 15.95 -3.74 -1.12
C ILE A 179 15.84 -4.08 0.36
N ASN A 180 16.12 -3.10 1.21
CA ASN A 180 16.08 -3.28 2.66
C ASN A 180 14.67 -3.12 3.23
N ASN A 181 14.43 -3.71 4.41
CA ASN A 181 13.17 -3.57 5.16
C ASN A 181 11.93 -3.98 4.36
N TYR A 182 12.08 -4.99 3.50
CA TYR A 182 10.93 -5.61 2.85
C TYR A 182 10.14 -6.37 3.91
N GLN A 183 8.83 -6.20 3.89
CA GLN A 183 7.93 -7.00 4.70
C GLN A 183 6.72 -7.37 3.88
N SER A 184 6.20 -8.57 4.14
CA SER A 184 4.98 -9.04 3.53
C SER A 184 4.12 -9.76 4.56
N SER A 185 2.80 -9.63 4.42
CA SER A 185 1.84 -10.35 5.25
C SER A 185 0.76 -10.99 4.39
N GLY A 186 0.45 -12.25 4.69
CA GLY A 186 -0.54 -13.06 3.97
C GLY A 186 -1.34 -13.96 4.90
N PHE A 187 -2.16 -14.82 4.31
CA PHE A 187 -2.91 -15.85 5.03
C PHE A 187 -1.98 -16.92 5.59
N ASN A 188 -2.24 -17.41 6.82
CA ASN A 188 -1.47 -18.47 7.45
C ASN A 188 -2.07 -19.84 7.15
N ASN A 189 -1.51 -20.55 6.17
CA ASN A 189 -1.96 -21.89 5.76
C ASN A 189 -1.59 -22.99 6.77
N ASP A 190 -0.54 -22.79 7.56
CA ASP A 190 -0.05 -23.81 8.48
C ASP A 190 -0.89 -23.86 9.76
N GLN A 191 -1.50 -22.72 10.14
CA GLN A 191 -2.35 -22.59 11.34
C GLN A 191 -3.62 -21.79 11.07
N PRO A 192 -4.51 -22.24 10.15
CA PRO A 192 -5.73 -21.52 9.78
C PRO A 192 -6.69 -21.36 10.97
N ALA A 193 -6.61 -22.26 11.96
CA ALA A 193 -7.41 -22.23 13.19
C ALA A 193 -7.05 -21.10 14.18
N THR A 194 -6.01 -20.32 13.91
CA THR A 194 -5.71 -19.09 14.70
C THR A 194 -6.61 -17.90 14.32
N GLY A 195 -7.38 -18.04 13.25
CA GLY A 195 -8.52 -17.18 12.94
C GLY A 195 -9.76 -17.57 13.74
N PHE A 196 -10.82 -16.78 13.59
CA PHE A 196 -12.11 -17.07 14.20
C PHE A 196 -13.27 -16.54 13.36
N ILE A 197 -14.45 -17.10 13.62
CA ILE A 197 -15.74 -16.66 13.11
C ILE A 197 -16.64 -16.46 14.33
N ASN A 198 -17.30 -15.30 14.40
CA ASN A 198 -18.24 -14.96 15.47
C ASN A 198 -19.59 -14.55 14.87
N PHE A 199 -20.67 -15.08 15.44
CA PHE A 199 -22.01 -14.54 15.19
C PHE A 199 -22.23 -13.28 16.02
N LYS A 200 -22.83 -12.28 15.39
CA LYS A 200 -23.14 -10.98 15.98
C LYS A 200 -24.58 -10.63 15.69
N ASP A 201 -25.21 -9.92 16.61
CA ASP A 201 -26.55 -9.41 16.42
C ASP A 201 -26.75 -8.04 17.08
N ALA A 202 -27.76 -7.31 16.59
CA ALA A 202 -28.18 -6.04 17.13
C ALA A 202 -29.67 -5.83 16.90
N GLU A 203 -30.30 -4.95 17.69
CA GLU A 203 -31.65 -4.50 17.39
C GLU A 203 -31.68 -3.77 16.04
N MET A 204 -32.72 -4.02 15.25
CA MET A 204 -32.96 -3.22 14.05
C MET A 204 -33.38 -1.81 14.48
N THR A 205 -32.75 -0.82 13.87
CA THR A 205 -33.24 0.56 13.94
C THR A 205 -34.62 0.67 13.28
N SER A 206 -35.35 1.74 13.59
CA SER A 206 -36.64 2.01 12.92
C SER A 206 -36.49 2.11 11.40
N GLY A 207 -35.42 2.75 10.93
CA GLY A 207 -35.11 2.87 9.50
C GLY A 207 -34.85 1.51 8.84
N GLU A 208 -34.05 0.64 9.47
CA GLU A 208 -33.80 -0.71 8.96
C GLU A 208 -35.07 -1.55 8.96
N ARG A 209 -35.90 -1.45 10.01
CA ARG A 209 -37.18 -2.15 10.05
C ARG A 209 -38.09 -1.71 8.91
N SER A 210 -38.22 -0.42 8.68
CA SER A 210 -39.01 0.12 7.56
C SER A 210 -38.44 -0.28 6.19
N ALA A 211 -37.12 -0.38 6.05
CA ALA A 211 -36.48 -0.74 4.79
C ALA A 211 -36.55 -2.24 4.45
N HIS A 212 -36.57 -3.11 5.47
CA HIS A 212 -36.41 -4.55 5.29
C HIS A 212 -37.61 -5.40 5.69
N CYS A 213 -38.55 -4.88 6.50
CA CYS A 213 -39.61 -5.70 7.11
C CYS A 213 -41.05 -5.42 6.65
N GLY A 214 -41.28 -4.41 5.81
CA GLY A 214 -42.62 -4.08 5.28
C GLY A 214 -43.45 -3.23 6.24
#